data_AF-A0A4Z0GXJ1-F1
#
_entry.id   AF-A0A4Z0GXJ1-F1
#
_cell.length_a   1.000
_cell.length_b   1.000
_cell.length_c   1.000
_cell.angle_alpha   90.00
_cell.angle_beta   90.00
_cell.angle_gamma   90.00
#
_symmetry.space_group_name_H-M   'P 1'
#
loop_
_entity.id
_entity.type
_entity.pdbx_description
1 polymer ?
#
loop_
_entity_poly.entity_id
_entity_poly.type
_entity_poly.pdbx_seq_one_letter_code
_entity_poly.pdbx_strand_id
1 'polypeptide(L)'
;MDKQGTNPIFKVLLTIILFVVIVFITIKGISIVKLNSVKQEVLNQNSEITAVEKINSVGQWGELQTSYVLEVRKGSSTLYRVWADEEGEIKDAEIISGD
;
A
#
# COMPACT_ATOMS: atom_id res chain seq x y z
N MET A 1 -24.70 -40.60 -19.83
CA MET A 1 -23.75 -39.64 -19.24
C MET A 1 -23.60 -38.51 -20.23
N ASP A 2 -24.52 -37.54 -20.16
CA ASP A 2 -24.53 -36.43 -21.08
C ASP A 2 -23.31 -35.57 -20.83
N LYS A 3 -22.45 -35.48 -21.85
CA LYS A 3 -21.38 -34.49 -21.90
C LYS A 3 -22.05 -33.13 -22.00
N GLN A 4 -22.36 -32.55 -20.83
CA GLN A 4 -22.80 -31.17 -20.71
C GLN A 4 -21.61 -30.29 -21.11
N GLY A 5 -21.42 -30.14 -22.42
CA GLY A 5 -20.39 -29.29 -23.00
C GLY A 5 -20.60 -27.89 -22.46
N THR A 6 -19.61 -27.36 -21.75
CA THR A 6 -19.66 -26.00 -21.21
C THR A 6 -20.01 -25.05 -22.34
N ASN A 7 -21.14 -24.35 -22.20
CA ASN A 7 -21.63 -23.40 -23.21
C ASN A 7 -20.51 -22.41 -23.55
N PRO A 8 -20.25 -22.11 -24.83
CA PRO A 8 -19.14 -21.24 -25.23
C PRO A 8 -19.24 -19.86 -24.56
N ILE A 9 -20.46 -19.36 -24.34
CA ILE A 9 -20.75 -18.12 -23.59
C ILE A 9 -20.25 -18.21 -22.15
N PHE A 10 -20.46 -19.34 -21.47
CA PHE A 10 -20.01 -19.55 -20.10
C PHE A 10 -18.47 -19.54 -20.00
N LYS A 11 -17.78 -20.11 -21.00
CA LYS A 11 -16.31 -20.07 -21.07
C LYS A 11 -15.80 -18.64 -21.22
N VAL A 12 -16.39 -17.86 -22.13
CA VAL A 12 -16.02 -16.45 -22.35
C VAL A 12 -16.23 -15.63 -21.08
N LEU A 13 -17.38 -15.82 -20.41
CA LEU A 13 -17.69 -15.11 -19.16
C LEU A 13 -16.69 -15.44 -18.04
N LEU A 14 -16.33 -16.73 -17.90
CA LEU A 14 -15.33 -17.17 -16.94
C LEU A 14 -13.95 -16.56 -17.22
N THR A 15 -13.54 -16.48 -18.49
CA THR A 15 -12.28 -15.86 -18.90
C THR A 15 -12.24 -14.37 -18.53
N ILE A 16 -13.33 -13.64 -18.76
CA ILE A 16 -13.41 -12.21 -18.41
C ILE A 16 -13.30 -12.02 -16.89
N ILE A 17 -14.01 -12.83 -16.10
CA ILE A 17 -13.95 -12.76 -14.63
C ILE A 17 -12.53 -13.04 -14.15
N LEU A 18 -11.89 -14.09 -14.68
CA LEU A 18 -10.52 -14.43 -14.33
C LEU A 18 -9.54 -13.29 -14.66
N PHE A 19 -9.71 -12.66 -15.82
CA PHE A 19 -8.91 -11.52 -16.23
C PHE A 19 -9.05 -10.34 -15.25
N VAL A 20 -10.29 -9.99 -14.87
CA VAL A 20 -10.56 -8.91 -13.89
C VAL A 20 -9.91 -9.23 -12.54
N VAL A 21 -9.99 -10.48 -12.08
CA VAL A 21 -9.36 -10.91 -10.82
C VAL A 21 -7.83 -10.77 -10.89
N ILE A 22 -7.21 -11.19 -11.99
CA ILE A 22 -5.76 -11.05 -12.17
C ILE A 22 -5.35 -9.58 -12.14
N VAL A 23 -6.05 -8.72 -12.89
CA VAL A 23 -5.78 -7.27 -12.90
C VAL A 23 -5.91 -6.70 -11.49
N PHE A 24 -6.96 -7.04 -10.75
CA PHE A 24 -7.15 -6.57 -9.38
C PHE A 24 -6.00 -6.99 -8.45
N ILE A 25 -5.56 -8.26 -8.53
CA ILE A 25 -4.43 -8.76 -7.73
C ILE A 25 -3.14 -8.01 -8.09
N THR A 26 -2.87 -7.78 -9.39
CA THR A 26 -1.65 -7.08 -9.81
C THR A 26 -1.60 -5.64 -9.30
N ILE A 27 -2.72 -4.90 -9.35
CA ILE A 27 -2.80 -3.53 -8.83
C ILE A 27 -2.50 -3.52 -7.33
N LYS A 28 -3.12 -4.42 -6.56
CA LYS A 28 -2.88 -4.53 -5.11
C LYS A 28 -1.43 -4.91 -4.81
N GLY A 29 -0.84 -5.83 -5.56
CA GLY A 29 0.55 -6.23 -5.40
C GLY A 29 1.52 -5.05 -5.62
N ILE A 30 1.32 -4.27 -6.68
CA ILE A 30 2.13 -3.07 -6.97
C ILE A 30 2.02 -2.06 -5.83
N SER A 31 0.81 -1.80 -5.33
CA SER A 31 0.61 -0.89 -4.19
C SER A 31 1.36 -1.36 -2.93
N ILE A 32 1.33 -2.66 -2.62
CA ILE A 32 2.03 -3.22 -1.45
C ILE A 32 3.54 -3.07 -1.59
N VAL A 33 4.09 -3.35 -2.77
CA VAL A 33 5.53 -3.19 -3.05
C VAL A 33 5.94 -1.73 -2.87
N LYS A 34 5.17 -0.79 -3.41
CA LYS A 34 5.48 0.65 -3.28
C LYS A 34 5.45 1.12 -1.83
N LEU A 35 4.42 0.73 -1.06
CA LEU A 35 4.32 1.05 0.37
C LEU A 35 5.50 0.47 1.17
N ASN A 36 5.91 -0.77 0.87
CA ASN A 36 7.07 -1.36 1.53
C ASN A 36 8.37 -0.62 1.20
N SER A 37 8.54 -0.13 -0.03
CA SER A 37 9.69 0.67 -0.43
C SER A 37 9.78 1.96 0.39
N VAL A 38 8.67 2.71 0.48
CA VAL A 38 8.60 3.95 1.27
C VAL A 38 8.88 3.68 2.74
N LYS A 39 8.31 2.59 3.29
CA LYS A 39 8.58 2.18 4.68
C LYS A 39 10.07 1.95 4.94
N GLN A 40 10.77 1.27 4.03
CA GLN A 40 12.21 1.05 4.15
C GLN A 40 12.99 2.35 4.04
N GLU A 41 12.61 3.22 3.11
CA GLU A 41 13.32 4.47 2.88
C GLU A 41 13.20 5.43 4.06
N VAL A 42 12.00 5.55 4.64
CA VAL A 42 11.77 6.32 5.87
C VAL A 42 12.63 5.78 7.01
N LEU A 43 12.74 4.47 7.18
CA LEU A 43 13.58 3.86 8.22
C LEU A 43 15.07 4.07 7.98
N ASN A 44 15.52 4.03 6.72
CA ASN A 44 16.92 4.19 6.36
C ASN A 44 17.42 5.63 6.53
N GLN A 45 16.58 6.61 6.22
CA GLN A 45 16.95 8.03 6.28
C GLN A 45 16.76 8.66 7.66
N ASN A 46 15.86 8.12 8.50
CA ASN A 46 15.47 8.73 9.76
C ASN A 46 15.82 7.81 10.94
N SER A 47 17.07 7.89 11.40
CA SER A 47 17.61 7.03 12.47
C SER A 47 16.88 7.16 13.82
N GLU A 48 16.10 8.22 14.02
CA GLU A 48 15.28 8.40 15.22
C GLU A 48 13.99 7.55 15.22
N ILE A 49 13.60 7.02 14.05
CA ILE A 49 12.43 6.17 13.91
C ILE A 49 12.85 4.72 14.18
N THR A 50 12.28 4.13 15.24
CA THR A 50 12.56 2.75 15.64
C THR A 50 11.66 1.74 14.93
N ALA A 51 10.44 2.15 14.56
CA ALA A 51 9.50 1.29 13.85
C ALA A 51 8.46 2.09 13.08
N VAL A 52 7.98 1.52 11.96
CA VAL A 52 6.78 1.96 11.25
C VAL A 52 5.65 0.99 11.55
N GLU A 53 4.65 1.43 12.30
CA GLU A 53 3.48 0.65 12.74
C GLU A 53 2.46 0.53 11.61
N LYS A 54 2.24 1.63 10.90
CA LYS A 54 1.25 1.70 9.83
C LYS A 54 1.74 2.57 8.69
N ILE A 55 1.37 2.21 7.47
CA ILE A 55 1.57 3.05 6.29
C ILE A 55 0.32 3.00 5.41
N ASN A 56 -0.12 4.18 5.00
CA ASN A 56 -1.16 4.38 4.03
C ASN A 56 -0.65 5.31 2.92
N SER A 57 -1.18 5.15 1.72
CA SER A 57 -0.98 6.13 0.64
C SER A 57 -2.06 7.19 0.70
N VAL A 58 -1.71 8.42 0.36
CA VAL A 58 -2.65 9.53 0.17
C VAL A 58 -2.78 9.77 -1.33
N GLY A 59 -4.00 9.68 -1.84
CA GLY A 59 -4.31 9.91 -3.25
C GLY A 59 -5.64 9.29 -3.64
N GLN A 60 -6.33 9.91 -4.60
CA GLN A 60 -7.55 9.34 -5.17
C GLN A 60 -7.22 8.27 -6.24
N TRP A 61 -8.21 7.45 -6.57
CA TRP A 61 -8.09 6.51 -7.70
C TRP A 61 -7.74 7.27 -8.99
N GLY A 62 -6.56 7.01 -9.55
CA GLY A 62 -6.07 7.65 -10.78
C GLY A 62 -5.06 8.77 -10.56
N GLU A 63 -4.82 9.20 -9.32
CA GLU A 63 -3.70 10.09 -8.99
C GLU A 63 -2.44 9.27 -8.74
N LEU A 64 -1.31 9.74 -9.28
CA LEU A 64 -0.01 9.24 -8.87
C LEU A 64 0.15 9.58 -7.39
N GLN A 65 0.36 8.55 -6.56
CA GLN A 65 0.54 8.72 -5.11
C GLN A 65 1.83 9.51 -4.86
N THR A 66 1.70 10.82 -4.62
CA THR A 66 2.83 11.72 -4.35
C THR A 66 3.11 11.88 -2.85
N SER A 67 2.26 11.31 -1.99
CA SER A 67 2.43 11.42 -0.54
C SER A 67 1.92 10.19 0.20
N TYR A 68 2.62 9.86 1.28
CA TYR A 68 2.38 8.72 2.15
C TYR A 68 2.20 9.20 3.57
N VAL A 69 1.29 8.55 4.30
CA VAL A 69 1.09 8.78 5.72
C VAL A 69 1.53 7.55 6.47
N LEU A 70 2.49 7.74 7.37
CA LEU A 70 3.04 6.68 8.20
C LEU A 70 2.75 6.98 9.66
N GLU A 71 2.43 5.95 10.43
CA GLU A 71 2.43 6.01 11.90
C GLU A 71 3.72 5.35 12.37
N VAL A 72 4.61 6.15 12.96
CA VAL A 72 5.98 5.78 13.26
C VAL A 72 6.28 5.99 14.74
N ARG A 73 7.06 5.08 15.33
CA ARG A 73 7.54 5.20 16.70
C ARG A 73 8.90 5.88 16.67
N LYS A 74 9.03 6.98 17.42
CA LYS A 74 10.34 7.61 17.68
C LYS A 74 10.73 7.31 19.13
N GLY A 75 11.92 6.73 19.33
CA GLY A 75 12.35 6.28 20.67
C GLY A 75 11.49 5.15 21.26
N SER A 76 11.24 5.19 22.58
CA SER A 76 10.60 4.10 23.33
C SER A 76 9.07 4.12 23.36
N SER A 77 8.41 5.29 23.35
CA SER A 77 6.95 5.35 23.54
C SER A 77 6.17 6.38 22.71
N THR A 78 6.82 7.31 22.02
CA THR A 78 6.08 8.35 21.28
C THR A 78 5.72 7.90 19.87
N LEU A 79 4.43 7.94 19.55
CA LEU A 79 3.88 7.65 18.23
C LEU A 79 3.62 8.96 17.48
N TYR A 80 4.18 9.04 16.28
CA TYR A 80 4.03 10.16 15.37
C TYR A 80 3.27 9.73 14.12
N ARG A 81 2.41 10.60 13.61
CA ARG A 81 1.95 10.57 12.23
C ARG A 81 2.93 11.39 11.42
N VAL A 82 3.52 10.82 10.39
CA VAL A 82 4.42 11.54 9.49
C VAL A 82 3.90 11.48 8.07
N TRP A 83 4.05 12.58 7.34
CA TRP A 83 3.77 12.67 5.92
C TRP A 83 5.11 12.63 5.19
N ALA A 84 5.29 11.64 4.33
CA ALA A 84 6.51 11.45 3.57
C ALA A 84 6.23 11.36 2.06
N ASP A 85 7.23 11.69 1.25
CA ASP A 85 7.19 11.42 -0.20
C ASP A 85 7.62 9.97 -0.53
N GLU A 86 7.75 9.66 -1.82
CA GLU A 86 8.11 8.31 -2.27
C GLU A 86 9.57 7.96 -2.01
N GLU A 87 10.42 8.98 -1.85
CA GLU A 87 11.81 8.92 -1.46
C GLU A 87 12.01 8.87 0.07
N GLY A 88 10.93 8.78 0.86
CA GLY A 88 11.02 8.64 2.31
C GLY A 88 11.41 9.92 3.05
N GLU A 89 11.42 11.08 2.39
CA GLU A 89 11.66 12.37 3.01
C GLU A 89 10.40 12.81 3.77
N ILE A 90 10.54 13.07 5.07
CA ILE A 90 9.43 13.51 5.93
C ILE A 90 9.19 15.00 5.72
N LYS A 91 8.00 15.35 5.21
CA LYS A 91 7.57 16.75 4.98
C LYS A 91 6.90 17.36 6.19
N ASP A 92 6.20 16.54 6.97
CA ASP A 92 5.48 16.99 8.17
C ASP A 92 5.34 15.86 9.19
N ALA A 93 5.15 16.21 10.47
CA ALA A 93 5.01 15.27 11.56
C ALA A 93 4.09 15.81 12.67
N GLU A 94 3.17 14.98 13.13
CA GLU A 94 2.24 15.25 14.23
C GLU A 94 2.37 14.17 15.31
N ILE A 95 2.33 14.56 16.59
CA ILE A 95 2.29 13.59 17.70
C ILE A 95 0.86 13.04 17.81
N ILE A 96 0.71 11.72 17.71
CA ILE A 96 -0.57 11.04 17.92
C ILE A 96 -0.74 10.69 19.41
N SER A 97 0.34 10.22 20.04
CA SER A 97 0.37 9.87 21.45
C SER A 97 1.80 9.84 21.97
N GLY A 98 2.02 10.30 23.19
CA GLY A 98 3.28 10.17 23.90
C GLY A 98 3.02 10.10 25.41
N ASP A 99 3.98 9.55 26.14
CA ASP A 99 4.04 9.68 27.60
C ASP A 99 4.43 11.10 28.02
#